data_AF-A0A3A8LIF6-F1
#
_entry.id   AF-A0A3A8LIF6-F1
#
_cell.length_a   1.000
_cell.length_b   1.000
_cell.length_c   1.000
_cell.angle_alpha   90.00
_cell.angle_beta   90.00
_cell.angle_gamma   90.00
#
_symmetry.space_group_name_H-M   'P 1'
#
loop_
_entity.id
_entity.type
_entity.pdbx_description
1 polymer ?
#
loop_
_entity_poly.entity_id
_entity_poly.type
_entity_poly.pdbx_seq_one_letter_code
_entity_poly.pdbx_strand_id
1 'polypeptide(L)'
;MSRIPSPNATPPRVTRTDGPKAAPPSAQAPRATGLPTRDSFAPESNRLVAGGRAQTPAVAIDPQEFRQGPSQREVHNDLELGKLRERSKLNTLLGEDGPRTRESALSQADLLLGGFHLHSKKKTDEGADITRDAEHVNSTKDTDPTSTRHQMAAEMVESNAALEQEALQSLSPTDQAQYLAVKEQLLAIEPEGDPVAALALQTLLLKGSLPGDEALGGGGTLLEQLNGLATQELGEGIDRGQLLSDVVQEVATPESIGQRNKGTCAATAVEIQLVKENPAEYVRLVSGLASPEGQVTLADGKTVIAREALGTDAHGFGDDVRSESQELLAPALMEAANGADLDYQDGTDTHYDGDGDAVHKGLNASESDRLAEAVFGRKYDTMSGIDTATEEATAWDLIQERTAEGESVAVGIDWTGGGHKVVVTGTGVDEKTGEEYVEYTNPWGRTERMPKDEFLDRLNSVHTRAEEKERPHLPPIFRRPTAFAG
;
A
#
# COMPACT_ATOMS: atom_id res chain seq x y z
N MET A 1 39.64 36.87 -32.23
CA MET A 1 38.54 35.97 -32.60
C MET A 1 39.15 34.70 -33.17
N SER A 2 39.35 33.70 -32.31
CA SER A 2 39.97 32.42 -32.66
C SER A 2 38.99 31.31 -32.31
N ARG A 3 38.61 30.51 -33.30
CA ARG A 3 37.64 29.41 -33.17
C ARG A 3 38.33 28.16 -32.63
N ILE A 4 37.76 27.58 -31.58
CA ILE A 4 38.10 26.27 -31.01
C ILE A 4 37.13 25.25 -31.64
N PRO A 5 37.58 24.09 -32.16
CA PRO A 5 36.68 23.03 -32.61
C PRO A 5 36.33 22.04 -31.49
N SER A 6 35.06 21.64 -31.44
CA SER A 6 34.49 20.60 -30.56
C SER A 6 35.04 19.20 -30.83
N PRO A 7 35.26 18.37 -29.79
CA PRO A 7 35.41 16.93 -29.93
C PRO A 7 34.13 16.23 -29.45
N ASN A 8 33.36 15.64 -30.38
CA ASN A 8 32.43 14.55 -30.08
C ASN A 8 32.07 13.85 -31.39
N ALA A 9 32.82 12.79 -31.71
CA ALA A 9 32.49 11.84 -32.76
C ALA A 9 32.34 10.46 -32.11
N THR A 10 31.11 9.97 -32.08
CA THR A 10 30.72 8.63 -31.65
C THR A 10 31.32 7.59 -32.60
N PRO A 11 31.97 6.51 -32.11
CA PRO A 11 32.43 5.44 -32.98
C PRO A 11 31.26 4.55 -33.45
N PRO A 12 31.33 3.98 -34.67
CA PRO A 12 30.27 3.15 -35.21
C PRO A 12 30.22 1.75 -34.57
N ARG A 13 28.97 1.27 -34.41
CA ARG A 13 28.57 -0.06 -33.94
C ARG A 13 29.17 -1.16 -34.82
N VAL A 14 29.97 -2.04 -34.22
CA VAL A 14 30.51 -3.24 -34.88
C VAL A 14 29.39 -4.29 -34.99
N THR A 15 29.03 -4.64 -36.22
CA THR A 15 28.19 -5.79 -36.53
C THR A 15 28.99 -7.07 -36.36
N ARG A 16 28.53 -7.94 -35.46
CA ARG A 16 29.15 -9.25 -35.19
C ARG A 16 28.61 -10.25 -36.21
N THR A 17 29.51 -10.78 -37.05
CA THR A 17 29.23 -11.81 -38.04
C THR A 17 29.11 -13.19 -37.40
N ASP A 18 28.11 -13.95 -37.82
CA ASP A 18 27.86 -15.35 -37.46
C ASP A 18 29.01 -16.27 -37.86
N GLY A 19 29.48 -17.08 -36.91
CA GLY A 19 30.43 -18.17 -37.10
C GLY A 19 29.84 -19.49 -36.58
N PRO A 20 30.20 -20.64 -37.19
CA PRO A 20 29.45 -21.89 -37.04
C PRO A 20 29.61 -22.55 -35.66
N LYS A 21 28.48 -23.04 -35.16
CA LYS A 21 28.28 -23.70 -33.86
C LYS A 21 28.99 -25.06 -33.84
N ALA A 22 30.02 -25.19 -32.99
CA ALA A 22 30.63 -26.47 -32.66
C ALA A 22 29.81 -27.17 -31.56
N ALA A 23 29.56 -28.47 -31.72
CA ALA A 23 28.82 -29.30 -30.77
C ALA A 23 29.62 -29.51 -29.46
N PRO A 24 28.97 -29.46 -28.27
CA PRO A 24 29.64 -29.79 -27.01
C PRO A 24 29.62 -31.31 -26.74
N PRO A 25 30.63 -31.82 -26.00
CA PRO A 25 30.71 -33.22 -25.60
C PRO A 25 29.73 -33.56 -24.47
N SER A 26 29.33 -34.82 -24.42
CA SER A 26 28.39 -35.37 -23.45
C SER A 26 29.00 -35.62 -22.07
N ALA A 27 28.09 -35.60 -21.09
CA ALA A 27 28.13 -36.22 -19.76
C ALA A 27 28.99 -35.56 -18.67
N GLN A 28 28.33 -35.14 -17.58
CA GLN A 28 28.18 -35.95 -16.36
C GLN A 28 27.15 -35.30 -15.42
N ALA A 29 26.27 -36.14 -14.85
CA ALA A 29 25.25 -35.75 -13.89
C ALA A 29 25.84 -35.61 -12.48
N PRO A 30 25.51 -34.55 -11.72
CA PRO A 30 25.63 -34.57 -10.27
C PRO A 30 24.30 -34.94 -9.59
N ARG A 31 24.46 -35.63 -8.46
CA ARG A 31 23.42 -36.18 -7.59
C ARG A 31 22.53 -35.08 -6.99
N ALA A 32 21.22 -35.28 -7.10
CA ALA A 32 20.22 -34.53 -6.36
C ALA A 32 20.17 -35.02 -4.89
N THR A 33 20.41 -34.11 -3.95
CA THR A 33 19.96 -34.22 -2.56
C THR A 33 18.75 -33.30 -2.42
N GLY A 34 17.56 -33.85 -2.62
CA GLY A 34 16.30 -33.11 -2.51
C GLY A 34 15.87 -32.95 -1.05
N LEU A 35 15.67 -31.69 -0.65
CA LEU A 35 14.69 -31.33 0.38
C LEU A 35 13.41 -30.91 -0.36
N PRO A 36 12.22 -31.38 0.04
CA PRO A 36 10.98 -31.01 -0.63
C PRO A 36 10.56 -29.60 -0.22
N THR A 37 10.61 -28.65 -1.16
CA THR A 37 9.80 -27.43 -1.09
C THR A 37 8.34 -27.82 -1.29
N ARG A 38 7.49 -27.44 -0.34
CA ARG A 38 6.03 -27.61 -0.42
C ARG A 38 5.47 -26.47 -1.26
N ASP A 39 5.44 -26.64 -2.57
CA ASP A 39 4.57 -25.85 -3.43
C ASP A 39 3.12 -26.24 -3.13
N SER A 40 2.43 -25.34 -2.44
CA SER A 40 0.99 -25.37 -2.22
C SER A 40 0.40 -24.32 -3.16
N PHE A 41 -0.80 -24.57 -3.70
CA PHE A 41 -1.58 -23.69 -4.59
C PHE A 41 -1.42 -23.91 -6.10
N ALA A 42 -1.90 -25.07 -6.56
CA ALA A 42 -2.70 -25.10 -7.78
C ALA A 42 -4.18 -25.20 -7.36
N PRO A 43 -5.09 -24.32 -7.81
CA PRO A 43 -6.52 -24.54 -7.60
C PRO A 43 -6.93 -25.81 -8.35
N GLU A 44 -7.63 -26.73 -7.67
CA GLU A 44 -8.25 -27.89 -8.31
C GLU A 44 -9.22 -27.40 -9.39
N SER A 45 -8.76 -27.45 -10.65
CA SER A 45 -9.62 -27.22 -11.80
C SER A 45 -10.73 -28.27 -11.77
N ASN A 46 -11.96 -27.81 -11.56
CA ASN A 46 -13.18 -28.60 -11.58
C ASN A 46 -13.24 -29.45 -12.86
N ARG A 47 -12.90 -30.73 -12.74
CA ARG A 47 -13.00 -31.70 -13.82
C ARG A 47 -14.48 -32.02 -14.00
N LEU A 48 -15.14 -31.33 -14.93
CA LEU A 48 -16.49 -31.63 -15.39
C LEU A 48 -16.56 -33.07 -15.87
N VAL A 49 -17.01 -33.97 -14.98
CA VAL A 49 -17.42 -35.33 -15.33
C VAL A 49 -18.75 -35.23 -16.06
N ALA A 50 -18.70 -35.36 -17.38
CA ALA A 50 -19.87 -35.62 -18.19
C ALA A 50 -20.45 -37.01 -17.83
N GLY A 51 -21.53 -37.05 -17.07
CA GLY A 51 -22.24 -38.31 -16.82
C GLY A 51 -23.35 -38.25 -15.77
N GLY A 52 -24.60 -38.18 -16.23
CA GLY A 52 -25.78 -38.63 -15.48
C GLY A 52 -26.47 -37.57 -14.60
N ARG A 53 -27.55 -36.97 -15.11
CA ARG A 53 -28.56 -36.29 -14.26
C ARG A 53 -29.23 -37.33 -13.36
N ALA A 54 -28.74 -37.48 -12.14
CA ALA A 54 -29.55 -38.02 -11.06
C ALA A 54 -30.63 -36.97 -10.73
N GLN A 55 -31.89 -37.35 -10.89
CA GLN A 55 -33.02 -36.53 -10.45
C GLN A 55 -32.94 -36.42 -8.92
N THR A 56 -32.61 -35.25 -8.40
CA THR A 56 -32.78 -34.95 -6.98
C THR A 56 -34.27 -35.12 -6.65
N PRO A 57 -34.66 -35.96 -5.67
CA PRO A 57 -36.05 -36.05 -5.27
C PRO A 57 -36.52 -34.68 -4.80
N ALA A 58 -37.68 -34.24 -5.30
CA ALA A 58 -38.30 -33.00 -4.87
C ALA A 58 -38.47 -33.04 -3.35
N VAL A 59 -37.74 -32.18 -2.64
CA VAL A 59 -37.96 -31.97 -1.21
C VAL A 59 -39.34 -31.35 -1.08
N ALA A 60 -40.29 -32.12 -0.55
CA ALA A 60 -41.60 -31.60 -0.20
C ALA A 60 -41.41 -30.62 0.97
N ILE A 61 -41.39 -29.33 0.69
CA ILE A 61 -41.38 -28.28 1.70
C ILE A 61 -42.75 -28.31 2.38
N ASP A 62 -42.77 -28.53 3.69
CA ASP A 62 -44.00 -28.46 4.48
C ASP A 62 -44.55 -27.02 4.41
N PRO A 63 -45.76 -26.79 3.88
CA PRO A 63 -46.36 -25.46 3.82
C PRO A 63 -46.54 -24.81 5.19
N GLN A 64 -46.55 -25.60 6.27
CA GLN A 64 -46.62 -25.09 7.65
C GLN A 64 -45.26 -24.58 8.17
N GLU A 65 -44.15 -24.94 7.52
CA GLU A 65 -42.81 -24.43 7.83
C GLU A 65 -42.47 -23.15 7.08
N PHE A 66 -43.34 -22.69 6.18
CA PHE A 66 -43.16 -21.42 5.46
C PHE A 66 -43.41 -20.23 6.40
N ARG A 67 -42.34 -19.77 7.06
CA ARG A 67 -42.37 -18.48 7.74
C ARG A 67 -42.49 -17.39 6.69
N GLN A 68 -43.56 -16.58 6.73
CA GLN A 68 -43.61 -15.36 5.94
C GLN A 68 -42.38 -14.52 6.28
N GLY A 69 -41.56 -14.25 5.26
CA GLY A 69 -40.45 -13.32 5.39
C GLY A 69 -40.95 -11.92 5.79
N PRO A 70 -40.04 -11.04 6.24
CA PRO A 70 -40.41 -9.67 6.57
C PRO A 70 -41.09 -9.01 5.37
N SER A 71 -42.15 -8.26 5.65
CA SER A 71 -42.82 -7.44 4.64
C SER A 71 -41.86 -6.40 4.08
N GLN A 72 -42.09 -5.95 2.83
CA GLN A 72 -41.31 -4.85 2.24
C GLN A 72 -41.29 -3.59 3.12
N ARG A 73 -42.35 -3.35 3.89
CA ARG A 73 -42.44 -2.24 4.83
C ARG A 73 -41.52 -2.43 6.05
N GLU A 74 -41.40 -3.64 6.57
CA GLU A 74 -40.47 -3.94 7.67
C GLU A 74 -39.02 -3.80 7.20
N VAL A 75 -38.69 -4.31 6.02
CA VAL A 75 -37.36 -4.11 5.40
C VAL A 75 -37.04 -2.62 5.22
N HIS A 76 -38.01 -1.82 4.75
CA HIS A 76 -37.82 -0.37 4.58
C HIS A 76 -37.65 0.36 5.93
N ASN A 77 -38.46 0.04 6.93
CA ASN A 77 -38.34 0.63 8.27
C ASN A 77 -36.99 0.30 8.93
N ASP A 78 -36.50 -0.94 8.78
CA ASP A 78 -35.21 -1.36 9.32
C ASP A 78 -34.04 -0.62 8.63
N LEU A 79 -34.13 -0.40 7.31
CA LEU A 79 -33.16 0.42 6.57
C LEU A 79 -33.16 1.87 7.06
N GLU A 80 -34.33 2.49 7.24
CA GLU A 80 -34.45 3.86 7.74
C GLU A 80 -33.98 4.00 9.19
N LEU A 81 -34.28 3.03 10.05
CA LEU A 81 -33.74 2.97 11.42
C LEU A 81 -32.21 2.78 11.42
N GLY A 82 -31.67 2.00 10.50
CA GLY A 82 -30.23 1.88 10.26
C GLY A 82 -29.60 3.23 9.94
N LYS A 83 -30.15 3.95 8.94
CA LYS A 83 -29.70 5.29 8.57
C LYS A 83 -29.78 6.30 9.71
N LEU A 84 -30.86 6.26 10.51
CA LEU A 84 -31.02 7.15 11.68
C LEU A 84 -29.99 6.85 12.78
N ARG A 85 -29.67 5.57 13.01
CA ARG A 85 -28.62 5.19 13.96
C ARG A 85 -27.25 5.63 13.47
N GLU A 86 -26.95 5.45 12.19
CA GLU A 86 -25.70 5.94 11.60
C GLU A 86 -25.62 7.46 11.69
N ARG A 87 -26.67 8.21 11.32
CA ARG A 87 -26.73 9.67 11.51
C ARG A 87 -26.59 10.10 12.97
N SER A 88 -27.15 9.37 13.92
CA SER A 88 -26.97 9.67 15.35
C SER A 88 -25.53 9.48 15.81
N LYS A 89 -24.85 8.42 15.32
CA LYS A 89 -23.40 8.25 15.55
C LYS A 89 -22.61 9.38 14.89
N LEU A 90 -23.02 9.78 13.69
CA LEU A 90 -22.47 10.89 12.91
C LEU A 90 -22.51 12.20 13.69
N ASN A 91 -23.67 12.57 14.23
CA ASN A 91 -23.80 13.76 15.09
C ASN A 91 -22.97 13.66 16.37
N THR A 92 -22.81 12.44 16.91
CA THR A 92 -21.95 12.21 18.08
C THR A 92 -20.47 12.41 17.72
N LEU A 93 -20.07 12.01 16.51
CA LEU A 93 -18.69 12.12 16.03
C LEU A 93 -18.32 13.52 15.58
N LEU A 94 -19.25 14.23 14.93
CA LEU A 94 -19.03 15.62 14.52
C LEU A 94 -18.93 16.58 15.72
N GLY A 95 -19.29 16.11 16.93
CA GLY A 95 -19.21 16.87 18.17
C GLY A 95 -20.43 17.78 18.37
N GLU A 96 -20.73 18.10 19.63
CA GLU A 96 -21.78 19.07 19.99
C GLU A 96 -21.39 20.50 19.57
N ASP A 97 -22.36 21.43 19.60
CA ASP A 97 -22.44 22.83 19.08
C ASP A 97 -21.28 23.83 19.37
N GLY A 98 -20.07 23.36 19.69
CA GLY A 98 -18.86 24.17 19.90
C GLY A 98 -18.15 24.59 18.61
N PRO A 99 -17.25 25.58 18.69
CA PRO A 99 -16.41 25.96 17.56
C PRO A 99 -15.50 24.79 17.16
N ARG A 100 -15.53 24.44 15.88
CA ARG A 100 -14.69 23.37 15.31
C ARG A 100 -13.22 23.73 15.46
N THR A 101 -12.44 22.82 16.03
CA THR A 101 -10.99 22.99 16.23
C THR A 101 -10.20 22.15 15.23
N ARG A 102 -8.93 22.51 15.02
CA ARG A 102 -8.00 21.71 14.19
C ARG A 102 -7.89 20.27 14.69
N GLU A 103 -7.81 20.07 16.01
CA GLU A 103 -7.72 18.75 16.63
C GLU A 103 -8.99 17.93 16.40
N SER A 104 -10.18 18.51 16.59
CA SER A 104 -11.43 17.79 16.34
C SER A 104 -11.61 17.44 14.86
N ALA A 105 -11.23 18.36 13.96
CA ALA A 105 -11.26 18.14 12.52
C ALA A 105 -10.37 16.97 12.09
N LEU A 106 -9.12 16.93 12.58
CA LEU A 106 -8.18 15.87 12.29
C LEU A 106 -8.64 14.53 12.87
N SER A 107 -9.15 14.52 14.11
CA SER A 107 -9.67 13.31 14.73
C SER A 107 -10.85 12.73 13.95
N GLN A 108 -11.79 13.57 13.51
CA GLN A 108 -12.94 13.13 12.72
C GLN A 108 -12.54 12.63 11.33
N ALA A 109 -11.62 13.32 10.66
CA ALA A 109 -11.13 12.88 9.36
C ALA A 109 -10.39 11.55 9.47
N ASP A 110 -9.56 11.37 10.49
CA ASP A 110 -8.85 10.12 10.78
C ASP A 110 -9.82 8.93 10.99
N LEU A 111 -10.94 9.15 11.67
CA LEU A 111 -11.99 8.13 11.83
C LEU A 111 -12.66 7.75 10.51
N LEU A 112 -12.90 8.72 9.63
CA LEU A 112 -13.53 8.46 8.35
C LEU A 112 -12.56 7.76 7.39
N LEU A 113 -11.36 8.31 7.23
CA LEU A 113 -10.34 7.84 6.30
C LEU A 113 -9.76 6.49 6.75
N GLY A 114 -9.40 6.34 8.03
CA GLY A 114 -8.85 5.11 8.61
C GLY A 114 -9.87 3.99 8.88
N GLY A 115 -11.15 4.23 8.58
CA GLY A 115 -12.23 3.25 8.72
C GLY A 115 -13.00 3.36 10.04
N PHE A 116 -14.33 3.39 9.93
CA PHE A 116 -15.27 3.68 11.02
C PHE A 116 -15.41 2.56 12.07
N HIS A 117 -14.68 1.45 11.94
CA HIS A 117 -14.91 0.22 12.70
C HIS A 117 -14.14 0.10 14.02
N LEU A 118 -13.76 1.22 14.66
CA LEU A 118 -12.97 1.24 15.91
C LEU A 118 -13.59 0.50 17.11
N HIS A 119 -14.84 0.02 17.02
CA HIS A 119 -15.55 -0.58 18.16
C HIS A 119 -15.86 -2.06 18.01
N SER A 120 -15.77 -2.63 16.82
CA SER A 120 -15.75 -4.09 16.68
C SER A 120 -14.29 -4.50 16.59
N LYS A 121 -13.72 -4.98 17.70
CA LYS A 121 -12.46 -5.73 17.66
C LYS A 121 -12.68 -6.95 16.76
N LYS A 122 -12.44 -6.79 15.46
CA LYS A 122 -12.37 -7.91 14.53
C LYS A 122 -10.99 -8.52 14.75
N LYS A 123 -10.96 -9.81 15.04
CA LYS A 123 -9.73 -10.58 14.96
C LYS A 123 -9.57 -11.09 13.54
N THR A 124 -8.34 -11.11 13.04
CA THR A 124 -8.02 -11.88 11.83
C THR A 124 -8.12 -13.37 12.15
N ASP A 125 -8.14 -14.23 11.13
CA ASP A 125 -8.07 -15.68 11.31
C ASP A 125 -6.75 -16.09 12.00
N GLU A 126 -5.73 -15.24 11.88
CA GLU A 126 -4.43 -15.38 12.49
C GLU A 126 -4.32 -14.74 13.88
N GLY A 127 -5.44 -14.30 14.48
CA GLY A 127 -5.49 -13.86 15.88
C GLY A 127 -5.14 -12.39 16.14
N ALA A 128 -4.65 -11.66 15.14
CA ALA A 128 -4.33 -10.24 15.26
C ALA A 128 -5.59 -9.38 15.43
N ASP A 129 -5.52 -8.35 16.26
CA ASP A 129 -6.59 -7.36 16.44
C ASP A 129 -6.48 -6.33 15.31
N ILE A 130 -7.52 -6.18 14.47
CA ILE A 130 -7.56 -5.10 13.47
C ILE A 130 -7.83 -3.78 14.20
N THR A 131 -6.88 -2.83 14.13
CA THR A 131 -6.98 -1.52 14.79
C THR A 131 -7.46 -0.43 13.83
N ARG A 132 -7.16 -0.55 12.53
CA ARG A 132 -7.70 0.27 11.45
C ARG A 132 -8.02 -0.61 10.25
N ASP A 133 -9.16 -0.35 9.62
CA ASP A 133 -9.69 -1.12 8.49
C ASP A 133 -10.19 -0.09 7.48
N ALA A 134 -9.24 0.64 6.88
CA ALA A 134 -9.54 1.72 5.97
C ALA A 134 -10.35 1.16 4.80
N GLU A 135 -11.45 1.83 4.46
CA GLU A 135 -12.11 1.51 3.20
C GLU A 135 -11.11 1.80 2.07
N HIS A 136 -11.21 1.01 1.02
CA HIS A 136 -10.40 1.12 -0.17
C HIS A 136 -10.52 2.49 -0.82
N VAL A 137 -9.40 3.05 -1.26
CA VAL A 137 -9.35 4.40 -1.87
C VAL A 137 -10.09 4.48 -3.21
N ASN A 138 -10.27 3.34 -3.88
CA ASN A 138 -11.07 3.19 -5.09
C ASN A 138 -12.49 2.69 -4.81
N SER A 139 -12.99 2.80 -3.56
CA SER A 139 -14.34 2.38 -3.22
C SER A 139 -15.36 3.27 -3.93
N THR A 140 -16.34 2.66 -4.60
CA THR A 140 -17.46 3.40 -5.21
C THR A 140 -18.27 4.21 -4.19
N LYS A 141 -18.14 3.90 -2.89
CA LYS A 141 -18.74 4.66 -1.79
C LYS A 141 -18.17 6.06 -1.61
N ASP A 142 -17.02 6.35 -2.20
CA ASP A 142 -16.35 7.66 -2.10
C ASP A 142 -16.93 8.65 -3.11
N THR A 143 -17.42 8.17 -4.25
CA THR A 143 -18.06 8.96 -5.32
C THR A 143 -19.58 8.78 -5.42
N ASP A 144 -20.16 7.78 -4.75
CA ASP A 144 -21.61 7.61 -4.67
C ASP A 144 -22.23 8.63 -3.69
N PRO A 145 -23.00 9.62 -4.17
CA PRO A 145 -23.58 10.66 -3.31
C PRO A 145 -24.62 10.14 -2.32
N THR A 146 -25.11 8.91 -2.52
CA THR A 146 -26.04 8.25 -1.60
C THR A 146 -25.32 7.51 -0.46
N SER A 147 -24.01 7.29 -0.59
CA SER A 147 -23.18 6.67 0.44
C SER A 147 -23.03 7.57 1.65
N THR A 148 -23.10 6.96 2.85
CA THR A 148 -22.82 7.67 4.10
C THR A 148 -21.40 8.23 4.13
N ARG A 149 -20.41 7.51 3.60
CA ARG A 149 -19.00 7.93 3.63
C ARG A 149 -18.79 9.19 2.80
N HIS A 150 -19.34 9.23 1.58
CA HIS A 150 -19.34 10.41 0.72
C HIS A 150 -20.01 11.62 1.41
N GLN A 151 -21.24 11.45 1.93
CA GLN A 151 -21.98 12.54 2.59
C GLN A 151 -21.24 13.09 3.81
N MET A 152 -20.66 12.20 4.63
CA MET A 152 -19.85 12.60 5.79
C MET A 152 -18.62 13.39 5.37
N ALA A 153 -17.91 12.92 4.35
CA ALA A 153 -16.71 13.61 3.88
C ALA A 153 -17.06 14.99 3.32
N ALA A 154 -18.16 15.12 2.57
CA ALA A 154 -18.62 16.41 2.04
C ALA A 154 -18.95 17.40 3.17
N GLU A 155 -19.69 16.95 4.20
CA GLU A 155 -20.01 17.77 5.38
C GLU A 155 -18.74 18.16 6.17
N MET A 156 -17.77 17.24 6.30
CA MET A 156 -16.49 17.53 6.95
C MET A 156 -15.67 18.55 6.16
N VAL A 157 -15.60 18.43 4.83
CA VAL A 157 -14.91 19.38 3.96
C VAL A 157 -15.50 20.78 4.11
N GLU A 158 -16.84 20.89 4.09
CA GLU A 158 -17.55 22.16 4.25
C GLU A 158 -17.33 22.75 5.65
N SER A 159 -17.52 21.97 6.70
CA SER A 159 -17.37 22.44 8.09
C SER A 159 -15.92 22.80 8.44
N ASN A 160 -14.93 22.20 7.77
CA ASN A 160 -13.51 22.53 7.92
C ASN A 160 -13.09 23.81 7.16
N ALA A 161 -13.95 24.44 6.35
CA ALA A 161 -13.54 25.51 5.43
C ALA A 161 -12.80 26.69 6.11
N ALA A 162 -13.21 27.10 7.31
CA ALA A 162 -12.52 28.17 8.04
C ALA A 162 -11.11 27.75 8.49
N LEU A 163 -10.94 26.52 8.98
CA LEU A 163 -9.66 25.96 9.41
C LEU A 163 -8.72 25.76 8.22
N GLU A 164 -9.26 25.29 7.09
CA GLU A 164 -8.54 25.17 5.84
C GLU A 164 -8.03 26.54 5.36
N GLN A 165 -8.89 27.57 5.38
CA GLN A 165 -8.51 28.92 4.98
C GLN A 165 -7.42 29.52 5.89
N GLU A 166 -7.45 29.22 7.20
CA GLU A 166 -6.39 29.58 8.14
C GLU A 166 -5.09 28.85 7.81
N ALA A 167 -5.14 27.52 7.62
CA ALA A 167 -3.96 26.72 7.29
C ALA A 167 -3.33 27.13 5.94
N LEU A 168 -4.14 27.49 4.95
CA LEU A 168 -3.66 28.03 3.67
C LEU A 168 -2.80 29.27 3.82
N GLN A 169 -3.02 30.11 4.84
CA GLN A 169 -2.20 31.31 5.06
C GLN A 169 -0.76 30.99 5.47
N SER A 170 -0.48 29.75 5.90
CA SER A 170 0.87 29.28 6.17
C SER A 170 1.65 28.88 4.91
N LEU A 171 0.95 28.65 3.79
CA LEU A 171 1.53 28.30 2.51
C LEU A 171 1.93 29.54 1.70
N SER A 172 2.90 29.40 0.80
CA SER A 172 3.21 30.46 -0.16
C SER A 172 2.06 30.68 -1.15
N PRO A 173 1.94 31.85 -1.82
CA PRO A 173 0.88 32.07 -2.80
C PRO A 173 0.87 31.05 -3.95
N THR A 174 2.05 30.55 -4.36
CA THR A 174 2.17 29.49 -5.37
C THR A 174 1.58 28.19 -4.85
N ASP A 175 1.95 27.78 -3.64
CA ASP A 175 1.48 26.55 -3.01
C ASP A 175 -0.04 26.62 -2.74
N GLN A 176 -0.56 27.78 -2.32
CA GLN A 176 -2.00 27.98 -2.17
C GLN A 176 -2.74 27.73 -3.50
N ALA A 177 -2.21 28.25 -4.61
CA ALA A 177 -2.82 28.05 -5.93
C ALA A 177 -2.77 26.57 -6.36
N GLN A 178 -1.66 25.87 -6.10
CA GLN A 178 -1.52 24.44 -6.39
C GLN A 178 -2.49 23.60 -5.55
N TYR A 179 -2.60 23.88 -4.26
CA TYR A 179 -3.57 23.21 -3.38
C TYR A 179 -5.00 23.37 -3.90
N LEU A 180 -5.40 24.60 -4.22
CA LEU A 180 -6.74 24.88 -4.71
C LEU A 180 -7.01 24.19 -6.06
N ALA A 181 -6.01 24.13 -6.95
CA ALA A 181 -6.13 23.44 -8.23
C ALA A 181 -6.33 21.92 -8.04
N VAL A 182 -5.55 21.28 -7.15
CA VAL A 182 -5.73 19.85 -6.83
C VAL A 182 -7.11 19.61 -6.24
N LYS A 183 -7.53 20.43 -5.27
CA LYS A 183 -8.86 20.31 -4.64
C LYS A 183 -10.00 20.47 -5.66
N GLU A 184 -9.88 21.42 -6.58
CA GLU A 184 -10.86 21.63 -7.65
C GLU A 184 -10.98 20.40 -8.55
N GLN A 185 -9.87 19.77 -8.93
CA GLN A 185 -9.90 18.54 -9.74
C GLN A 185 -10.61 17.39 -9.02
N LEU A 186 -10.34 17.18 -7.73
CA LEU A 186 -11.00 16.14 -6.92
C LEU A 186 -12.51 16.35 -6.83
N LEU A 187 -12.95 17.60 -6.65
CA LEU A 187 -14.37 17.95 -6.57
C LEU A 187 -15.07 18.02 -7.94
N ALA A 188 -14.32 17.97 -9.04
CA ALA A 188 -14.84 17.98 -10.41
C ALA A 188 -15.00 16.57 -11.01
N ILE A 189 -14.63 15.51 -10.28
CA ILE A 189 -14.84 14.12 -10.72
C ILE A 189 -16.33 13.86 -10.89
N GLU A 190 -16.78 13.32 -12.02
CA GLU A 190 -18.21 13.06 -12.24
C GLU A 190 -18.67 11.80 -11.49
N PRO A 191 -19.92 11.74 -10.99
CA PRO A 191 -20.99 12.74 -11.19
C PRO A 191 -21.04 13.87 -10.15
N GLU A 192 -20.46 13.72 -8.96
CA GLU A 192 -20.65 14.66 -7.84
C GLU A 192 -19.35 15.00 -7.06
N GLY A 193 -18.19 14.65 -7.62
CA GLY A 193 -16.88 14.81 -7.01
C GLY A 193 -16.46 13.62 -6.14
N ASP A 194 -15.24 13.69 -5.64
CA ASP A 194 -14.72 12.82 -4.58
C ASP A 194 -14.43 13.64 -3.31
N PRO A 195 -15.43 13.85 -2.43
CA PRO A 195 -15.23 14.57 -1.19
C PRO A 195 -14.33 13.83 -0.20
N VAL A 196 -14.15 12.50 -0.33
CA VAL A 196 -13.27 11.70 0.54
C VAL A 196 -11.82 12.03 0.23
N ALA A 197 -11.45 12.03 -1.05
CA ALA A 197 -10.13 12.50 -1.49
C ALA A 197 -9.91 13.99 -1.16
N ALA A 198 -10.93 14.85 -1.34
CA ALA A 198 -10.83 16.25 -0.95
C ALA A 198 -10.60 16.43 0.57
N LEU A 199 -11.23 15.60 1.41
CA LEU A 199 -11.00 15.57 2.86
C LEU A 199 -9.60 15.07 3.21
N ALA A 200 -9.08 14.07 2.49
CA ALA A 200 -7.72 13.58 2.63
C ALA A 200 -6.70 14.69 2.33
N LEU A 201 -6.87 15.44 1.22
CA LEU A 201 -6.03 16.60 0.89
C LEU A 201 -6.11 17.69 1.98
N GLN A 202 -7.32 17.99 2.46
CA GLN A 202 -7.52 18.96 3.53
C GLN A 202 -6.86 18.50 4.84
N THR A 203 -6.85 17.19 5.12
CA THR A 203 -6.16 16.61 6.27
C THR A 203 -4.65 16.76 6.17
N LEU A 204 -4.05 16.57 4.99
CA LEU A 204 -2.62 16.84 4.78
C LEU A 204 -2.28 18.30 5.06
N LEU A 205 -3.09 19.25 4.57
CA LEU A 205 -2.92 20.67 4.89
C LEU A 205 -3.06 20.94 6.38
N LEU A 206 -4.12 20.43 7.01
CA LEU A 206 -4.38 20.60 8.44
C LEU A 206 -3.39 19.85 9.33
N LYS A 207 -2.63 18.87 8.84
CA LYS A 207 -1.49 18.29 9.58
C LYS A 207 -0.23 19.15 9.46
N GLY A 208 -0.21 20.12 8.54
CA GLY A 208 0.99 20.88 8.18
C GLY A 208 1.96 20.08 7.31
N SER A 209 1.46 19.02 6.65
CA SER A 209 2.24 18.15 5.77
C SER A 209 2.43 18.73 4.36
N LEU A 210 1.77 19.86 4.05
CA LEU A 210 1.92 20.59 2.79
C LEU A 210 2.75 21.88 3.01
N PRO A 211 3.62 22.29 2.06
CA PRO A 211 3.78 21.71 0.72
C PRO A 211 4.50 20.35 0.72
N GLY A 212 5.10 19.97 1.86
CA GLY A 212 5.80 18.70 2.08
C GLY A 212 7.25 18.75 1.63
N ASP A 213 8.00 17.70 1.96
CA ASP A 213 9.40 17.55 1.55
C ASP A 213 9.52 17.29 0.04
N GLU A 214 10.74 17.45 -0.49
CA GLU A 214 11.03 17.15 -1.89
C GLU A 214 11.11 15.64 -2.17
N ALA A 215 10.70 15.25 -3.38
CA ALA A 215 10.85 13.89 -3.87
C ALA A 215 12.34 13.50 -4.00
N LEU A 216 12.68 12.28 -3.54
CA LEU A 216 14.05 11.77 -3.47
C LEU A 216 14.76 11.78 -4.85
N GLY A 217 14.06 11.39 -5.92
CA GLY A 217 14.66 11.16 -7.24
C GLY A 217 14.54 12.31 -8.25
N GLY A 218 13.82 13.40 -7.94
CA GLY A 218 13.48 14.39 -8.98
C GLY A 218 13.19 15.82 -8.52
N GLY A 219 13.38 16.14 -7.24
CA GLY A 219 13.01 17.44 -6.67
C GLY A 219 11.50 17.68 -6.69
N GLY A 220 11.10 18.86 -6.22
CA GLY A 220 9.69 19.23 -6.12
C GLY A 220 9.01 18.64 -4.89
N THR A 221 8.24 19.47 -4.21
CA THR A 221 7.51 19.14 -2.98
C THR A 221 6.33 18.21 -3.23
N LEU A 222 5.79 17.58 -2.18
CA LEU A 222 4.58 16.75 -2.27
C LEU A 222 3.44 17.47 -3.01
N LEU A 223 3.20 18.74 -2.69
CA LEU A 223 2.13 19.52 -3.32
C LEU A 223 2.39 19.80 -4.80
N GLU A 224 3.64 20.08 -5.17
CA GLU A 224 4.03 20.22 -6.58
C GLU A 224 3.82 18.93 -7.36
N GLN A 225 4.15 17.77 -6.77
CA GLN A 225 3.94 16.46 -7.39
C GLN A 225 2.44 16.14 -7.56
N LEU A 226 1.62 16.41 -6.54
CA LEU A 226 0.15 16.24 -6.62
C LEU A 226 -0.46 17.14 -7.70
N ASN A 227 -0.06 18.41 -7.75
CA ASN A 227 -0.52 19.33 -8.80
C ASN A 227 -0.01 18.92 -10.19
N GLY A 228 1.20 18.37 -10.29
CA GLY A 228 1.72 17.77 -11.51
C GLY A 228 0.87 16.60 -12.00
N LEU A 229 0.52 15.66 -11.12
CA LEU A 229 -0.40 14.56 -11.41
C LEU A 229 -1.78 15.06 -11.87
N ALA A 230 -2.30 16.10 -11.22
CA ALA A 230 -3.57 16.71 -11.57
C ALA A 230 -3.59 17.41 -12.95
N THR A 231 -2.44 17.74 -13.54
CA THR A 231 -2.38 18.61 -14.74
C THR A 231 -1.58 18.05 -15.91
N GLN A 232 -0.69 17.09 -15.72
CA GLN A 232 0.15 16.51 -16.78
C GLN A 232 -0.67 15.73 -17.82
N GLU A 233 -0.14 15.51 -19.02
CA GLU A 233 -0.71 14.51 -19.93
C GLU A 233 -0.57 13.10 -19.32
N LEU A 234 -1.57 12.23 -19.50
CA LEU A 234 -1.53 10.85 -19.02
C LEU A 234 -1.44 9.87 -20.19
N GLY A 235 -0.89 8.69 -19.91
CA GLY A 235 -0.92 7.55 -20.81
C GLY A 235 -2.35 7.12 -21.15
N GLU A 236 -2.50 6.47 -22.31
CA GLU A 236 -3.78 5.93 -22.75
C GLU A 236 -4.35 4.95 -21.73
N GLY A 237 -5.66 5.07 -21.45
CA GLY A 237 -6.40 4.17 -20.55
C GLY A 237 -6.44 4.60 -19.08
N ILE A 238 -5.62 5.58 -18.67
CA ILE A 238 -5.56 6.02 -17.27
C ILE A 238 -6.64 7.05 -16.96
N ASP A 239 -7.44 6.78 -15.93
CA ASP A 239 -8.41 7.74 -15.40
C ASP A 239 -7.73 8.71 -14.43
N ARG A 240 -7.62 9.98 -14.83
CA ARG A 240 -7.01 11.03 -14.00
C ARG A 240 -7.73 11.21 -12.67
N GLY A 241 -9.05 11.23 -12.69
CA GLY A 241 -9.86 11.50 -11.51
C GLY A 241 -9.63 10.41 -10.47
N GLN A 242 -9.77 9.16 -10.89
CA GLN A 242 -9.51 8.01 -10.02
C GLN A 242 -8.07 7.98 -9.51
N LEU A 243 -7.07 8.15 -10.40
CA LEU A 243 -5.67 8.13 -10.01
C LEU A 243 -5.32 9.23 -9.00
N LEU A 244 -5.81 10.46 -9.22
CA LEU A 244 -5.57 11.57 -8.31
C LEU A 244 -6.25 11.33 -6.95
N SER A 245 -7.48 10.82 -6.95
CA SER A 245 -8.20 10.42 -5.74
C SER A 245 -7.44 9.36 -4.95
N ASP A 246 -7.02 8.28 -5.60
CA ASP A 246 -6.30 7.17 -4.99
C ASP A 246 -5.01 7.66 -4.32
N VAL A 247 -4.17 8.39 -5.07
CA VAL A 247 -2.88 8.88 -4.57
C VAL A 247 -3.05 9.84 -3.39
N VAL A 248 -4.02 10.77 -3.44
CA VAL A 248 -4.25 11.72 -2.35
C VAL A 248 -4.71 11.00 -1.07
N GLN A 249 -5.60 10.03 -1.20
CA GLN A 249 -6.09 9.24 -0.07
C GLN A 249 -4.98 8.34 0.52
N GLU A 250 -4.19 7.67 -0.32
CA GLU A 250 -3.06 6.83 0.10
C GLU A 250 -1.97 7.65 0.82
N VAL A 251 -1.66 8.86 0.33
CA VAL A 251 -0.71 9.75 1.02
C VAL A 251 -1.23 10.20 2.39
N ALA A 252 -2.53 10.47 2.51
CA ALA A 252 -3.13 10.85 3.79
C ALA A 252 -3.28 9.68 4.76
N THR A 253 -3.47 8.46 4.23
CA THR A 253 -3.78 7.21 4.97
C THR A 253 -3.00 6.05 4.32
N PRO A 254 -1.68 5.93 4.58
CA PRO A 254 -0.83 4.93 3.92
C PRO A 254 -1.27 3.49 4.17
N GLU A 255 -1.97 3.24 5.27
CA GLU A 255 -2.55 1.94 5.57
C GLU A 255 -3.68 1.52 4.64
N SER A 256 -4.22 2.41 3.81
CA SER A 256 -5.22 2.06 2.79
C SER A 256 -4.63 1.40 1.54
N ILE A 257 -3.29 1.47 1.38
CA ILE A 257 -2.57 0.84 0.27
C ILE A 257 -2.66 -0.68 0.41
N GLY A 258 -3.18 -1.35 -0.62
CA GLY A 258 -3.48 -2.78 -0.57
C GLY A 258 -3.11 -3.54 -1.85
N GLN A 259 -2.32 -4.62 -1.69
CA GLN A 259 -1.91 -5.56 -2.73
C GLN A 259 -3.09 -6.37 -3.31
N ARG A 260 -4.21 -6.45 -2.58
CA ARG A 260 -5.36 -7.30 -2.88
C ARG A 260 -5.01 -8.79 -2.94
N ASN A 261 -5.50 -9.48 -3.97
CA ASN A 261 -5.32 -10.88 -4.23
C ASN A 261 -4.03 -11.19 -5.01
N LYS A 262 -3.13 -10.22 -5.16
CA LYS A 262 -1.83 -10.37 -5.85
C LYS A 262 -0.73 -10.70 -4.86
N GLY A 263 0.29 -11.43 -5.27
CA GLY A 263 1.47 -11.81 -4.48
C GLY A 263 2.50 -10.69 -4.29
N THR A 264 2.09 -9.41 -4.31
CA THR A 264 2.99 -8.25 -4.29
C THR A 264 3.23 -7.69 -2.88
N CYS A 265 3.07 -8.47 -1.81
CA CYS A 265 3.13 -7.98 -0.43
C CYS A 265 4.41 -7.21 -0.12
N ALA A 266 5.56 -7.67 -0.63
CA ALA A 266 6.84 -7.02 -0.44
C ALA A 266 6.94 -5.67 -1.15
N ALA A 267 6.47 -5.56 -2.40
CA ALA A 267 6.43 -4.30 -3.14
C ALA A 267 5.48 -3.31 -2.46
N THR A 268 4.27 -3.75 -2.14
CA THR A 268 3.27 -2.93 -1.43
C THR A 268 3.77 -2.48 -0.05
N ALA A 269 4.53 -3.30 0.68
CA ALA A 269 5.16 -2.89 1.93
C ALA A 269 6.23 -1.80 1.73
N VAL A 270 7.02 -1.88 0.66
CA VAL A 270 7.96 -0.81 0.28
C VAL A 270 7.22 0.49 -0.08
N GLU A 271 6.07 0.40 -0.76
CA GLU A 271 5.23 1.55 -1.10
C GLU A 271 4.66 2.22 0.15
N ILE A 272 4.09 1.45 1.09
CA ILE A 272 3.59 1.95 2.38
C ILE A 272 4.72 2.66 3.14
N GLN A 273 5.91 2.05 3.18
CA GLN A 273 7.07 2.65 3.83
C GLN A 273 7.51 3.94 3.11
N LEU A 274 7.49 3.95 1.77
CA LEU A 274 7.84 5.12 0.97
C LEU A 274 6.90 6.29 1.24
N VAL A 275 5.59 6.06 1.29
CA VAL A 275 4.62 7.12 1.59
C VAL A 275 4.83 7.69 2.99
N LYS A 276 5.14 6.84 3.98
CA LYS A 276 5.41 7.28 5.36
C LYS A 276 6.70 8.09 5.48
N GLU A 277 7.73 7.78 4.69
CA GLU A 277 9.05 8.43 4.78
C GLU A 277 9.22 9.62 3.82
N ASN A 278 8.73 9.50 2.59
CA ASN A 278 8.79 10.54 1.56
C ASN A 278 7.57 10.43 0.60
N PRO A 279 6.42 11.01 0.97
CA PRO A 279 5.22 10.93 0.15
C PRO A 279 5.36 11.64 -1.21
N ALA A 280 6.24 12.63 -1.33
CA ALA A 280 6.51 13.30 -2.60
C ALA A 280 7.13 12.34 -3.63
N GLU A 281 8.04 11.48 -3.20
CA GLU A 281 8.65 10.45 -4.05
C GLU A 281 7.62 9.42 -4.51
N TYR A 282 6.72 8.98 -3.64
CA TYR A 282 5.61 8.10 -4.04
C TYR A 282 4.79 8.72 -5.18
N VAL A 283 4.33 9.97 -5.01
CA VAL A 283 3.55 10.67 -6.03
C VAL A 283 4.36 10.86 -7.31
N ARG A 284 5.66 11.16 -7.22
CA ARG A 284 6.55 11.29 -8.38
C ARG A 284 6.65 9.99 -9.16
N LEU A 285 6.79 8.85 -8.48
CA LEU A 285 6.87 7.53 -9.12
C LEU A 285 5.56 7.19 -9.84
N VAL A 286 4.41 7.33 -9.16
CA VAL A 286 3.09 7.11 -9.76
C VAL A 286 2.87 8.02 -10.96
N SER A 287 3.17 9.32 -10.80
CA SER A 287 3.11 10.32 -11.87
C SER A 287 3.94 9.92 -13.10
N GLY A 288 5.19 9.52 -12.91
CA GLY A 288 6.06 9.12 -14.01
C GLY A 288 5.56 7.86 -14.74
N LEU A 289 5.02 6.88 -14.00
CA LEU A 289 4.37 5.70 -14.59
C LEU A 289 3.04 6.04 -15.25
N ALA A 290 2.34 7.07 -14.81
CA ALA A 290 1.08 7.53 -15.39
C ALA A 290 1.28 8.41 -16.64
N SER A 291 2.49 8.90 -16.89
CA SER A 291 2.83 9.69 -18.08
C SER A 291 2.63 8.91 -19.40
N PRO A 292 2.65 9.59 -20.57
CA PRO A 292 2.61 8.93 -21.87
C PRO A 292 3.79 7.96 -22.09
N GLU A 293 4.98 8.31 -21.61
CA GLU A 293 6.16 7.44 -21.66
C GLU A 293 6.03 6.22 -20.74
N GLY A 294 5.26 6.34 -19.65
CA GLY A 294 5.04 5.27 -18.69
C GLY A 294 6.33 4.79 -18.03
N GLN A 295 7.30 5.68 -17.79
CA GLN A 295 8.61 5.33 -17.24
C GLN A 295 9.06 6.36 -16.20
N VAL A 296 9.79 5.90 -15.19
CA VAL A 296 10.38 6.77 -14.17
C VAL A 296 11.69 6.19 -13.64
N THR A 297 12.67 7.07 -13.40
CA THR A 297 13.92 6.68 -12.73
C THR A 297 13.72 6.72 -11.21
N LEU A 298 14.15 5.67 -10.51
CA LEU A 298 14.11 5.56 -9.05
C LEU A 298 15.19 6.44 -8.39
N ALA A 299 15.12 6.61 -7.06
CA ALA A 299 16.00 7.48 -6.30
C ALA A 299 17.49 7.08 -6.35
N ASP A 300 17.82 5.84 -6.71
CA ASP A 300 19.20 5.41 -6.97
C ASP A 300 19.84 6.07 -8.21
N GLY A 301 19.03 6.77 -9.03
CA GLY A 301 19.45 7.48 -10.24
C GLY A 301 19.88 6.56 -11.39
N LYS A 302 19.63 5.25 -11.29
CA LYS A 302 20.11 4.23 -12.23
C LYS A 302 19.00 3.33 -12.74
N THR A 303 18.09 2.94 -11.84
CA THR A 303 17.02 2.01 -12.14
C THR A 303 15.86 2.76 -12.77
N VAL A 304 15.49 2.38 -13.99
CA VAL A 304 14.29 2.90 -14.67
C VAL A 304 13.23 1.81 -14.62
N ILE A 305 12.09 2.12 -14.04
CA ILE A 305 10.93 1.25 -14.05
C ILE A 305 9.95 1.71 -15.13
N ALA A 306 9.18 0.76 -15.66
CA ALA A 306 8.20 1.00 -16.71
C ALA A 306 6.83 0.47 -16.28
N ARG A 307 5.77 1.15 -16.71
CA ARG A 307 4.39 0.73 -16.52
C ARG A 307 4.16 -0.55 -17.35
N GLU A 308 3.69 -1.60 -16.69
CA GLU A 308 3.20 -2.80 -17.37
C GLU A 308 2.06 -2.46 -18.33
N ALA A 309 1.87 -3.27 -19.39
CA ALA A 309 0.73 -3.05 -20.27
C ALA A 309 -0.57 -3.19 -19.46
N LEU A 310 -1.37 -2.12 -19.39
CA LEU A 310 -2.68 -2.17 -18.75
C LEU A 310 -3.52 -3.22 -19.49
N GLY A 311 -3.72 -4.37 -18.85
CA GLY A 311 -4.47 -5.47 -19.42
C GLY A 311 -5.95 -5.07 -19.59
N THR A 312 -6.63 -5.63 -20.59
CA THR A 312 -8.10 -5.49 -20.69
C THR A 312 -8.84 -6.07 -19.48
N ASP A 313 -8.16 -6.94 -18.71
CA ASP A 313 -8.64 -7.56 -17.49
C ASP A 313 -8.15 -6.82 -16.21
N ALA A 314 -7.40 -5.72 -16.35
CA ALA A 314 -6.88 -4.95 -15.23
C ALA A 314 -8.01 -4.36 -14.38
N HIS A 315 -9.10 -3.93 -15.03
CA HIS A 315 -10.31 -3.50 -14.34
C HIS A 315 -11.18 -4.70 -13.98
N GLY A 316 -10.74 -5.47 -12.98
CA GLY A 316 -11.65 -6.36 -12.27
C GLY A 316 -12.90 -5.59 -11.81
N PHE A 317 -14.00 -6.29 -11.55
CA PHE A 317 -15.16 -5.69 -10.91
C PHE A 317 -15.24 -6.16 -9.46
N GLY A 318 -15.38 -5.21 -8.53
CA GLY A 318 -15.65 -5.49 -7.11
C GLY A 318 -14.53 -5.05 -6.17
N ASP A 319 -14.59 -5.52 -4.92
CA ASP A 319 -13.71 -5.09 -3.84
C ASP A 319 -12.27 -5.66 -3.94
N ASP A 320 -12.02 -6.53 -4.92
CA ASP A 320 -10.70 -7.17 -5.14
C ASP A 320 -9.80 -6.38 -6.11
N VAL A 321 -10.22 -5.19 -6.55
CA VAL A 321 -9.48 -4.36 -7.54
C VAL A 321 -8.48 -3.48 -6.80
N ARG A 322 -7.24 -3.47 -7.28
CA ARG A 322 -6.19 -2.56 -6.79
C ARG A 322 -6.57 -1.11 -7.14
N SER A 323 -6.10 -0.14 -6.37
CA SER A 323 -6.18 1.26 -6.80
C SER A 323 -5.42 1.45 -8.11
N GLU A 324 -5.75 2.48 -8.88
CA GLU A 324 -5.07 2.80 -10.14
C GLU A 324 -3.57 3.01 -9.88
N SER A 325 -3.20 3.66 -8.77
CA SER A 325 -1.81 3.80 -8.32
C SER A 325 -1.12 2.46 -8.07
N GLN A 326 -1.79 1.51 -7.40
CA GLN A 326 -1.26 0.16 -7.17
C GLN A 326 -1.15 -0.68 -8.45
N GLU A 327 -2.06 -0.52 -9.41
CA GLU A 327 -1.97 -1.19 -10.72
C GLU A 327 -0.78 -0.68 -11.55
N LEU A 328 -0.43 0.59 -11.40
CA LEU A 328 0.73 1.19 -12.03
C LEU A 328 2.04 0.79 -11.34
N LEU A 329 2.11 1.00 -10.02
CA LEU A 329 3.37 1.00 -9.29
C LEU A 329 3.81 -0.40 -8.87
N ALA A 330 2.92 -1.22 -8.29
CA ALA A 330 3.33 -2.51 -7.73
C ALA A 330 3.98 -3.44 -8.79
N PRO A 331 3.42 -3.64 -10.00
CA PRO A 331 4.07 -4.47 -11.02
C PRO A 331 5.43 -3.92 -11.47
N ALA A 332 5.53 -2.60 -11.65
CA ALA A 332 6.76 -1.94 -12.05
C ALA A 332 7.87 -2.10 -10.99
N LEU A 333 7.50 -2.10 -9.70
CA LEU A 333 8.42 -2.38 -8.60
C LEU A 333 8.81 -3.87 -8.51
N MET A 334 7.89 -4.78 -8.80
CA MET A 334 8.21 -6.21 -8.92
C MET A 334 9.29 -6.44 -10.00
N GLU A 335 9.21 -5.73 -11.12
CA GLU A 335 10.25 -5.76 -12.18
C GLU A 335 11.55 -5.09 -11.84
N ALA A 336 11.52 -4.02 -11.05
CA ALA A 336 12.76 -3.46 -10.52
C ALA A 336 13.51 -4.47 -9.62
N ALA A 337 12.75 -5.31 -8.92
CA ALA A 337 13.25 -6.16 -7.86
C ALA A 337 13.83 -7.49 -8.36
N ASN A 338 13.17 -8.14 -9.34
CA ASN A 338 13.46 -9.52 -9.76
C ASN A 338 14.82 -9.69 -10.48
N GLY A 339 15.37 -8.62 -11.06
CA GLY A 339 16.67 -8.61 -11.73
C GLY A 339 16.59 -8.92 -13.22
N ALA A 340 17.73 -8.84 -13.92
CA ALA A 340 17.77 -8.81 -15.38
C ALA A 340 17.38 -10.11 -16.10
N ASP A 341 17.24 -11.21 -15.36
CA ASP A 341 17.01 -12.55 -15.92
C ASP A 341 15.54 -13.02 -15.75
N LEU A 342 14.70 -12.23 -15.08
CA LEU A 342 13.30 -12.56 -14.78
C LEU A 342 12.34 -11.49 -15.34
N ASP A 343 11.14 -11.92 -15.69
CA ASP A 343 10.02 -11.12 -16.21
C ASP A 343 8.78 -11.37 -15.33
N TYR A 344 8.37 -10.40 -14.54
CA TYR A 344 7.15 -10.43 -13.73
C TYR A 344 5.96 -10.04 -14.60
N GLN A 345 4.98 -10.94 -14.66
CA GLN A 345 3.75 -10.68 -15.39
C GLN A 345 2.59 -10.53 -14.41
N ASP A 346 2.05 -9.32 -14.30
CA ASP A 346 0.97 -9.02 -13.36
C ASP A 346 -0.28 -9.87 -13.61
N GLY A 347 -0.61 -10.14 -14.88
CA GLY A 347 -1.78 -10.93 -15.25
C GLY A 347 -1.78 -12.34 -14.65
N THR A 348 -0.61 -12.97 -14.56
CA THR A 348 -0.42 -14.30 -13.95
C THR A 348 0.10 -14.23 -12.51
N ASP A 349 0.53 -13.05 -12.07
CA ASP A 349 1.16 -12.80 -10.78
C ASP A 349 2.31 -13.78 -10.52
N THR A 350 3.30 -13.80 -11.43
CA THR A 350 4.39 -14.79 -11.46
C THR A 350 5.61 -14.22 -12.18
N HIS A 351 6.81 -14.57 -11.70
CA HIS A 351 8.08 -14.31 -12.38
C HIS A 351 8.42 -15.44 -13.34
N TYR A 352 8.82 -15.10 -14.56
CA TYR A 352 9.24 -16.02 -15.62
C TYR A 352 10.70 -15.83 -15.96
N ASP A 353 11.43 -16.91 -16.27
CA ASP A 353 12.79 -16.79 -16.78
C ASP A 353 12.83 -16.53 -18.31
N GLY A 354 14.03 -16.38 -18.87
CA GLY A 354 14.22 -16.14 -20.30
C GLY A 354 13.75 -17.28 -21.22
N ASP A 355 13.45 -18.46 -20.70
CA ASP A 355 12.85 -19.58 -21.45
C ASP A 355 11.31 -19.57 -21.34
N GLY A 356 10.74 -18.69 -20.51
CA GLY A 356 9.32 -18.56 -20.26
C GLY A 356 8.79 -19.54 -19.20
N ASP A 357 9.68 -20.14 -18.40
CA ASP A 357 9.31 -21.03 -17.30
C ASP A 357 9.00 -20.21 -16.04
N ALA A 358 7.89 -20.56 -15.37
CA ALA A 358 7.50 -19.92 -14.11
C ALA A 358 8.48 -20.28 -12.98
N VAL A 359 9.02 -19.27 -12.30
CA VAL A 359 10.07 -19.43 -11.28
C VAL A 359 9.51 -19.33 -9.87
N HIS A 360 8.90 -18.20 -9.50
CA HIS A 360 8.26 -17.98 -8.20
C HIS A 360 7.20 -16.88 -8.26
N LYS A 361 6.48 -16.71 -7.15
CA LYS A 361 5.55 -15.59 -6.90
C LYS A 361 6.08 -14.71 -5.79
N GLY A 362 5.82 -13.41 -5.87
CA GLY A 362 6.31 -12.45 -4.89
C GLY A 362 7.83 -12.29 -4.89
N LEU A 363 8.32 -11.44 -4.00
CA LEU A 363 9.75 -11.16 -3.86
C LEU A 363 10.35 -11.96 -2.70
N ASN A 364 11.54 -12.51 -2.92
CA ASN A 364 12.37 -13.01 -1.83
C ASN A 364 13.05 -11.86 -1.07
N ALA A 365 13.75 -12.17 0.03
CA ALA A 365 14.40 -11.16 0.87
C ALA A 365 15.43 -10.31 0.10
N SER A 366 16.25 -10.94 -0.76
CA SER A 366 17.29 -10.22 -1.51
C SER A 366 16.74 -9.32 -2.61
N GLU A 367 15.60 -9.70 -3.21
CA GLU A 367 14.87 -8.86 -4.17
C GLU A 367 14.18 -7.69 -3.45
N SER A 368 13.63 -7.94 -2.27
CA SER A 368 13.06 -6.88 -1.42
C SER A 368 14.11 -5.86 -0.99
N ASP A 369 15.32 -6.29 -0.63
CA ASP A 369 16.45 -5.41 -0.32
C ASP A 369 16.83 -4.58 -1.55
N ARG A 370 17.00 -5.22 -2.72
CA ARG A 370 17.32 -4.53 -3.97
C ARG A 370 16.27 -3.46 -4.31
N LEU A 371 14.99 -3.80 -4.14
CA LEU A 371 13.89 -2.87 -4.36
C LEU A 371 13.98 -1.67 -3.42
N ALA A 372 14.12 -1.91 -2.11
CA ALA A 372 14.25 -0.85 -1.12
C ALA A 372 15.48 0.03 -1.40
N GLU A 373 16.62 -0.55 -1.80
CA GLU A 373 17.80 0.23 -2.18
C GLU A 373 17.52 1.17 -3.35
N ALA A 374 16.84 0.65 -4.39
CA ALA A 374 16.55 1.41 -5.59
C ALA A 374 15.57 2.56 -5.31
N VAL A 375 14.49 2.26 -4.57
CA VAL A 375 13.41 3.20 -4.23
C VAL A 375 13.87 4.32 -3.29
N PHE A 376 14.66 4.00 -2.26
CA PHE A 376 15.09 4.99 -1.26
C PHE A 376 16.48 5.61 -1.55
N GLY A 377 17.21 5.09 -2.55
CA GLY A 377 18.54 5.59 -2.91
C GLY A 377 19.60 5.40 -1.82
N ARG A 378 19.39 4.46 -0.88
CA ARG A 378 20.30 4.15 0.23
C ARG A 378 20.49 2.65 0.39
N LYS A 379 21.49 2.24 1.16
CA LYS A 379 21.79 0.82 1.36
C LYS A 379 20.85 0.16 2.37
N TYR A 380 20.35 -1.01 1.99
CA TYR A 380 19.51 -1.88 2.81
C TYR A 380 20.19 -3.23 2.92
N ASP A 381 19.92 -3.90 4.04
CA ASP A 381 20.31 -5.28 4.28
C ASP A 381 19.19 -5.95 5.06
N THR A 382 19.15 -7.27 5.07
CA THR A 382 18.14 -8.03 5.80
C THR A 382 18.81 -8.91 6.84
N MET A 383 18.34 -8.81 8.09
CA MET A 383 18.51 -9.87 9.06
C MET A 383 17.47 -10.94 8.77
N SER A 384 17.90 -12.09 8.25
CA SER A 384 17.03 -13.21 7.84
C SER A 384 17.28 -14.45 8.67
N GLY A 385 16.29 -15.34 8.75
CA GLY A 385 16.45 -16.63 9.42
C GLY A 385 16.54 -16.46 10.93
N ILE A 386 15.79 -15.51 11.47
CA ILE A 386 15.69 -15.24 12.91
C ILE A 386 15.07 -16.49 13.55
N ASP A 387 15.91 -17.35 14.14
CA ASP A 387 15.48 -18.64 14.72
C ASP A 387 16.07 -18.90 16.12
N THR A 388 16.87 -17.96 16.63
CA THR A 388 17.41 -17.98 17.99
C THR A 388 16.89 -16.81 18.84
N ALA A 389 16.75 -17.05 20.14
CA ALA A 389 16.37 -16.01 21.10
C ALA A 389 17.29 -14.78 21.11
N THR A 390 18.55 -14.90 20.65
CA THR A 390 19.47 -13.76 20.54
C THR A 390 19.17 -12.91 19.31
N GLU A 391 18.85 -13.55 18.19
CA GLU A 391 18.43 -12.85 16.96
C GLU A 391 17.05 -12.22 17.14
N GLU A 392 16.10 -12.91 17.79
CA GLU A 392 14.80 -12.34 18.15
C GLU A 392 14.93 -11.10 19.03
N ALA A 393 15.74 -11.17 20.09
CA ALA A 393 15.98 -10.02 20.96
C ALA A 393 16.61 -8.85 20.20
N THR A 394 17.54 -9.14 19.29
CA THR A 394 18.16 -8.14 18.41
C THR A 394 17.14 -7.48 17.50
N ALA A 395 16.31 -8.29 16.84
CA ALA A 395 15.27 -7.84 15.95
C ALA A 395 14.27 -6.95 16.69
N TRP A 396 13.88 -7.38 17.89
CA TRP A 396 12.99 -6.63 18.76
C TRP A 396 13.58 -5.28 19.19
N ASP A 397 14.85 -5.25 19.60
CA ASP A 397 15.53 -4.01 19.97
C ASP A 397 15.61 -3.02 18.80
N LEU A 398 15.89 -3.51 17.59
CA LEU A 398 15.91 -2.70 16.38
C LEU A 398 14.53 -2.13 16.07
N ILE A 399 13.49 -2.97 16.08
CA ILE A 399 12.11 -2.56 15.80
C ILE A 399 11.67 -1.48 16.79
N GLN A 400 11.94 -1.67 18.09
CA GLN A 400 11.63 -0.67 19.11
C GLN A 400 12.41 0.63 18.91
N GLU A 401 13.71 0.57 18.61
CA GLU A 401 14.54 1.76 18.37
C GLU A 401 13.97 2.59 17.22
N ARG A 402 13.74 1.95 16.06
CA ARG A 402 13.24 2.64 14.85
C ARG A 402 11.83 3.18 15.03
N THR A 403 10.92 2.39 15.62
CA THR A 403 9.54 2.86 15.85
C THR A 403 9.45 3.96 16.91
N ALA A 404 10.33 3.96 17.93
CA ALA A 404 10.42 5.05 18.89
C ALA A 404 10.94 6.36 18.26
N GLU A 405 11.71 6.27 17.18
CA GLU A 405 12.17 7.41 16.37
C GLU A 405 11.11 7.89 15.35
N GLY A 406 9.93 7.25 15.33
CA GLY A 406 8.86 7.55 14.39
C GLY A 406 9.06 6.93 13.00
N GLU A 407 10.06 6.06 12.84
CA GLU A 407 10.31 5.35 11.61
C GLU A 407 9.45 4.07 11.53
N SER A 408 9.26 3.58 10.31
CA SER A 408 8.63 2.28 10.07
C SER A 408 9.67 1.23 9.64
N VAL A 409 9.37 -0.03 9.91
CA VAL A 409 10.27 -1.16 9.65
C VAL A 409 9.55 -2.24 8.86
N ALA A 410 9.97 -2.48 7.62
CA ALA A 410 9.49 -3.62 6.85
C ALA A 410 10.07 -4.92 7.42
N VAL A 411 9.20 -5.88 7.71
CA VAL A 411 9.56 -7.19 8.28
C VAL A 411 8.89 -8.30 7.46
N GLY A 412 9.56 -9.45 7.38
CA GLY A 412 8.93 -10.68 6.91
C GLY A 412 8.49 -11.51 8.11
N ILE A 413 7.28 -12.05 8.01
CA ILE A 413 6.70 -12.94 9.00
C ILE A 413 6.20 -14.22 8.32
N ASP A 414 6.18 -15.31 9.06
CA ASP A 414 5.51 -16.53 8.65
C ASP A 414 4.00 -16.36 8.82
N TRP A 415 3.27 -16.57 7.72
CA TRP A 415 1.83 -16.44 7.65
C TRP A 415 1.18 -17.75 7.21
N THR A 416 -0.14 -17.87 7.42
CA THR A 416 -0.90 -19.04 6.96
C THR A 416 -0.79 -19.14 5.44
N GLY A 417 0.08 -20.02 4.94
CA GLY A 417 0.30 -20.25 3.51
C GLY A 417 1.66 -19.82 2.96
N GLY A 418 2.52 -19.16 3.76
CA GLY A 418 3.86 -18.78 3.32
C GLY A 418 4.40 -17.53 4.02
N GLY A 419 5.52 -17.01 3.53
CA GLY A 419 6.06 -15.74 4.00
C GLY A 419 5.16 -14.56 3.59
N HIS A 420 5.02 -13.58 4.48
CA HIS A 420 4.28 -12.35 4.24
C HIS A 420 5.10 -11.15 4.69
N LYS A 421 5.06 -10.05 3.93
CA LYS A 421 5.75 -8.81 4.29
C LYS A 421 4.77 -7.85 4.94
N VAL A 422 5.12 -7.28 6.08
CA VAL A 422 4.33 -6.22 6.75
C VAL A 422 5.23 -5.05 7.14
N VAL A 423 4.64 -3.90 7.43
CA VAL A 423 5.36 -2.70 7.86
C VAL A 423 5.04 -2.42 9.31
N VAL A 424 5.99 -2.65 10.21
CA VAL A 424 5.84 -2.31 11.63
C VAL A 424 5.87 -0.80 11.80
N THR A 425 4.84 -0.26 12.44
CA THR A 425 4.63 1.18 12.64
C THR A 425 4.70 1.60 14.10
N GLY A 426 4.66 0.64 15.03
CA GLY A 426 4.71 0.95 16.45
C GLY A 426 4.90 -0.29 17.32
N THR A 427 5.34 -0.06 18.56
CA THR A 427 5.35 -1.03 19.65
C THR A 427 4.74 -0.41 20.89
N GLY A 428 4.17 -1.21 21.78
CA GLY A 428 3.53 -0.68 22.98
C GLY A 428 3.19 -1.73 24.02
N VAL A 429 2.52 -1.29 25.09
CA VAL A 429 2.02 -2.16 26.17
C VAL A 429 0.52 -1.92 26.33
N ASP A 430 -0.27 -2.99 26.36
CA ASP A 430 -1.70 -2.87 26.65
C ASP A 430 -1.91 -2.38 28.08
N GLU A 431 -2.57 -1.24 28.27
CA GLU A 431 -2.79 -0.70 29.61
C GLU A 431 -3.64 -1.63 30.51
N LYS A 432 -4.47 -2.50 29.92
CA LYS A 432 -5.38 -3.39 30.66
C LYS A 432 -4.72 -4.71 31.00
N THR A 433 -3.98 -5.30 30.07
CA THR A 433 -3.36 -6.63 30.26
C THR A 433 -1.90 -6.54 30.70
N GLY A 434 -1.22 -5.43 30.43
CA GLY A 434 0.22 -5.27 30.64
C GLY A 434 1.06 -6.02 29.59
N GLU A 435 0.44 -6.58 28.56
CA GLU A 435 1.12 -7.34 27.51
C GLU A 435 1.73 -6.39 26.46
N GLU A 436 2.96 -6.67 26.06
CA GLU A 436 3.61 -5.97 24.95
C GLU A 436 2.97 -6.37 23.62
N TYR A 437 2.94 -5.43 22.67
CA TYR A 437 2.38 -5.64 21.34
C TYR A 437 3.19 -4.95 20.25
N VAL A 438 2.96 -5.40 19.01
CA VAL A 438 3.42 -4.80 17.77
C VAL A 438 2.22 -4.26 17.02
N GLU A 439 2.30 -3.04 16.54
CA GLU A 439 1.37 -2.47 15.57
C GLU A 439 2.04 -2.43 14.20
N TYR A 440 1.35 -2.95 13.18
CA TYR A 440 1.87 -3.00 11.82
C TYR A 440 0.77 -2.72 10.79
N THR A 441 1.17 -2.13 9.68
CA THR A 441 0.35 -2.05 8.47
C THR A 441 0.54 -3.32 7.67
N ASN A 442 -0.56 -4.04 7.46
CA ASN A 442 -0.63 -5.19 6.58
C ASN A 442 -0.89 -4.68 5.14
N PRO A 443 -0.12 -5.11 4.12
CA PRO A 443 -0.35 -4.72 2.73
C PRO A 443 -1.68 -5.21 2.13
N TRP A 444 -2.67 -5.57 2.96
CA TRP A 444 -4.06 -5.79 2.58
C TRP A 444 -4.95 -4.55 2.81
N GLY A 445 -4.35 -3.38 3.08
CA GLY A 445 -5.10 -2.14 3.27
C GLY A 445 -5.63 -1.95 4.69
N ARG A 446 -4.89 -2.40 5.72
CA ARG A 446 -5.32 -2.28 7.13
C ARG A 446 -4.17 -2.23 8.12
N THR A 447 -4.43 -1.70 9.31
CA THR A 447 -3.51 -1.75 10.45
C THR A 447 -3.98 -2.80 11.45
N GLU A 448 -3.04 -3.61 11.90
CA GLU A 448 -3.26 -4.71 12.82
C GLU A 448 -2.33 -4.59 14.03
N ARG A 449 -2.74 -5.25 15.10
CA ARG A 449 -2.01 -5.35 16.35
C ARG A 449 -1.88 -6.80 16.77
N MET A 450 -0.66 -7.24 17.05
CA MET A 450 -0.35 -8.61 17.48
C MET A 450 0.42 -8.59 18.82
N PRO A 451 0.15 -9.54 19.74
CA PRO A 451 0.99 -9.72 20.92
C PRO A 451 2.46 -9.91 20.53
N LYS A 452 3.38 -9.33 21.30
CA LYS A 452 4.82 -9.37 21.00
C LYS A 452 5.35 -10.81 20.83
N ASP A 453 5.03 -11.69 21.76
CA ASP A 453 5.55 -13.06 21.74
C ASP A 453 5.08 -13.81 20.48
N GLU A 454 3.81 -13.63 20.11
CA GLU A 454 3.26 -14.21 18.87
C GLU A 454 3.90 -13.61 17.61
N PHE A 455 4.18 -12.31 17.61
CA PHE A 455 4.87 -11.66 16.51
C PHE A 455 6.31 -12.17 16.36
N LEU A 456 7.05 -12.31 17.46
CA LEU A 456 8.42 -12.81 17.45
C LEU A 456 8.48 -14.28 17.00
N ASP A 457 7.54 -15.12 17.45
CA ASP A 457 7.43 -16.52 17.01
C ASP A 457 7.24 -16.66 15.48
N ARG A 458 6.72 -15.62 14.82
CA ARG A 458 6.51 -15.58 13.36
C ARG A 458 7.57 -14.79 12.63
N LEU A 459 8.41 -14.02 13.31
CA LEU A 459 9.33 -13.10 12.69
C LEU A 459 10.45 -13.86 11.98
N ASN A 460 10.50 -13.78 10.66
CA ASN A 460 11.52 -14.47 9.86
C ASN A 460 12.60 -13.53 9.33
N SER A 461 12.29 -12.24 9.17
CA SER A 461 13.23 -11.26 8.65
C SER A 461 12.91 -9.82 9.04
N VAL A 462 13.94 -8.98 9.13
CA VAL A 462 13.81 -7.54 9.38
C VAL A 462 14.71 -6.77 8.42
N HIS A 463 14.16 -5.75 7.74
CA HIS A 463 14.95 -4.80 6.97
C HIS A 463 15.77 -3.90 7.90
N THR A 464 17.06 -3.84 7.61
CA THR A 464 18.06 -3.08 8.36
C THR A 464 18.77 -2.10 7.43
N ARG A 465 19.30 -1.03 8.01
CA ARG A 465 20.25 -0.14 7.35
C ARG A 465 21.63 -0.78 7.38
N ALA A 466 22.47 -0.48 6.39
CA ALA A 466 23.81 -1.08 6.30
C ALA A 466 24.66 -0.85 7.56
N GLU A 467 24.54 0.32 8.19
CA GLU A 467 25.25 0.67 9.43
C GLU A 467 24.74 -0.08 10.67
N GLU A 468 23.54 -0.63 10.65
CA GLU A 468 22.94 -1.34 11.79
C GLU A 468 23.53 -2.75 11.92
N LYS A 469 23.89 -3.37 10.80
CA LYS A 469 24.52 -4.70 10.76
C LYS A 469 25.91 -4.74 11.37
N GLU A 470 26.62 -3.62 11.33
CA GLU A 470 27.99 -3.50 11.87
C GLU A 470 28.00 -3.17 13.37
N ARG A 471 26.86 -2.81 13.97
CA ARG A 471 26.80 -2.48 15.40
C ARG A 471 27.07 -3.75 16.20
N PRO A 472 28.19 -3.85 16.96
CA PRO A 472 28.39 -4.98 17.84
C PRO A 472 27.23 -5.03 18.83
N HIS A 473 26.69 -6.23 19.11
CA HIS A 473 25.69 -6.41 20.16
C HIS A 473 26.25 -5.89 21.48
N LEU A 474 25.92 -4.64 21.80
CA LEU A 474 26.13 -4.11 23.11
C LEU A 474 25.03 -4.73 23.98
N PRO A 475 25.38 -5.37 25.11
CA PRO A 475 24.37 -5.87 26.03
C PRO A 475 23.43 -4.70 26.38
N PRO A 476 22.13 -4.96 26.62
CA PRO A 476 21.14 -3.92 26.84
C PRO A 476 21.64 -2.97 27.93
N ILE A 477 22.15 -1.82 27.48
CA ILE A 477 22.55 -0.76 28.38
C ILE A 477 21.21 -0.30 28.92
N PHE A 478 20.95 -0.50 30.22
CA PHE A 478 19.75 -0.04 30.90
C PHE A 478 19.45 1.41 30.48
N ARG A 479 18.63 1.59 29.44
CA ARG A 479 18.18 2.89 28.99
C ARG A 479 17.27 3.34 30.11
N ARG A 480 17.74 4.30 30.92
CA ARG A 480 16.89 4.91 31.93
C ARG A 480 15.65 5.43 31.19
N PRO A 481 14.42 5.12 31.65
CA PRO A 481 13.23 5.64 30.99
C PRO A 481 13.37 7.16 30.92
N THR A 482 13.49 7.67 29.70
CA THR A 482 13.35 9.10 29.44
C THR A 482 11.94 9.44 29.84
N ALA A 483 11.79 10.14 30.96
CA ALA A 483 10.51 10.68 31.37
C ALA A 483 10.00 11.54 30.21
N PHE A 484 8.93 11.10 29.54
CA PHE A 484 8.20 11.91 28.59
C PHE A 484 7.74 13.17 29.33
N ALA A 485 8.28 14.32 28.94
CA ALA A 485 7.76 15.60 29.36
C ALA A 485 6.44 15.81 28.62
N GLY A 486 5.32 15.72 29.36
CA GLY A 486 3.99 16.04 28.86
C GLY A 486 3.71 17.53 28.80
#